data_AF-A0A8X6KWG7-F1
#
_entry.id   AF-A0A8X6KWG7-F1
#
_cell.length_a   1.000
_cell.length_b   1.000
_cell.length_c   1.000
_cell.angle_alpha   90.00
_cell.angle_beta   90.00
_cell.angle_gamma   90.00
#
_symmetry.space_group_name_H-M   'P 1'
#
loop_
_entity.id
_entity.type
_entity.pdbx_description
1 polymer ?
#
loop_
_entity_poly.entity_id
_entity_poly.type
_entity_poly.pdbx_seq_one_letter_code
_entity_poly.pdbx_strand_id
1 'polypeptide(L)'
;WENQTQPINVVTQPFRVILEIINPGSGYPSHVAIDNIRAINCYHKRKTTTDCTPRQFQCDEDPVCVDASQVCDITEDCIDGEDEDQECDKIPESAFCTFEKDMCGWNTSTSENSEWLRRSGMGPNARTGPSIDHTLQNSTGTYLVAKFPPGRSFGLQTTLTSPRFMPPPYYHRNVHSAFYNSCQVRFFFHKFGNGVGELRLYSLESVQPPYNNKEVELWRSYGNKGDTWWKAAVNLPNMTKSYQLQFVARRGVGNSDIAIDDITLSRECFGIGVPENESIIPDE
;
A
#
# COMPACT_ATOMS: atom_id res chain seq x y z
N TRP A 1 -19.34 19.78 -17.10
CA TRP A 1 -18.14 19.85 -16.26
C TRP A 1 -17.92 18.50 -15.64
N GLU A 2 -16.72 17.94 -15.81
CA GLU A 2 -16.33 16.64 -15.28
C GLU A 2 -15.13 16.87 -14.35
N ASN A 3 -15.17 16.30 -13.15
CA ASN A 3 -14.05 16.42 -12.22
C ASN A 3 -13.03 15.31 -12.52
N GLN A 4 -11.79 15.71 -12.79
CA GLN A 4 -10.69 14.82 -13.10
C GLN A 4 -9.59 15.03 -12.04
N THR A 5 -9.12 13.94 -11.45
CA THR A 5 -8.00 13.97 -10.50
C THR A 5 -6.92 13.04 -11.04
N GLN A 6 -5.69 13.54 -11.16
CA GLN A 6 -4.52 12.76 -11.56
C GLN A 6 -3.48 12.83 -10.45
N PRO A 7 -2.97 11.68 -9.96
CA PRO A 7 -1.88 11.69 -9.00
C PRO A 7 -0.62 12.22 -9.68
N ILE A 8 0.08 13.10 -8.97
CA ILE A 8 1.42 13.51 -9.30
C ILE A 8 2.30 12.63 -8.42
N ASN A 9 3.10 11.74 -9.02
CA ASN A 9 4.07 10.92 -8.29
C ASN A 9 5.05 11.79 -7.48
N VAL A 10 5.90 11.17 -6.67
CA VAL A 10 6.97 11.91 -5.97
C VAL A 10 7.87 12.57 -7.01
N VAL A 11 7.94 13.90 -6.98
CA VAL A 11 8.81 14.68 -7.86
C VAL A 11 9.86 15.37 -7.02
N THR A 12 11.10 14.89 -7.13
CA THR A 12 12.27 15.36 -6.35
C THR A 12 12.88 16.66 -6.87
N GLN A 13 12.42 17.15 -8.02
CA GLN A 13 12.92 18.36 -8.67
C GLN A 13 11.76 19.28 -9.12
N PRO A 14 12.01 20.59 -9.32
CA PRO A 14 10.99 21.50 -9.83
C PRO A 14 10.40 20.99 -11.16
N PHE A 15 9.07 20.93 -11.24
CA PHE A 15 8.35 20.39 -12.39
C PHE A 15 7.27 21.34 -12.90
N ARG A 16 6.74 21.03 -14.08
CA ARG A 16 5.60 21.73 -14.69
C ARG A 16 4.54 20.71 -15.08
N VAL A 17 3.28 20.99 -14.77
CA VAL A 17 2.14 20.21 -15.25
C VAL A 17 1.73 20.78 -16.61
N ILE A 18 1.67 19.92 -17.63
CA ILE A 18 1.25 20.28 -18.98
C ILE A 18 -0.09 19.61 -19.25
N LEU A 19 -1.10 20.40 -19.62
CA LEU A 19 -2.39 19.91 -20.07
C LEU A 19 -2.40 19.93 -21.60
N GLU A 20 -2.39 18.76 -22.21
CA GLU A 20 -2.39 18.60 -23.67
C GLU A 20 -3.81 18.32 -24.18
N ILE A 21 -4.21 19.04 -25.23
CA ILE A 21 -5.50 18.84 -25.92
C ILE A 21 -5.19 18.31 -27.32
N ILE A 22 -5.52 17.05 -27.57
CA ILE A 22 -5.30 16.41 -28.87
C ILE A 22 -6.62 16.42 -29.65
N ASN A 23 -6.63 17.05 -30.82
CA ASN A 23 -7.76 16.99 -31.74
C ASN A 23 -7.64 15.72 -32.62
N PRO A 24 -8.60 14.77 -32.55
CA PRO A 24 -8.53 13.52 -33.32
C PRO A 24 -8.76 13.68 -34.83
N GLY A 25 -8.89 14.90 -35.36
CA GLY A 25 -8.88 15.17 -36.79
C GLY A 25 -10.21 14.98 -37.51
N SER A 26 -11.32 14.80 -36.78
CA SER A 26 -12.66 14.89 -37.37
C SER A 26 -12.94 16.37 -37.64
N GLY A 27 -12.99 16.79 -38.91
CA GLY A 27 -13.03 18.19 -39.40
C GLY A 27 -14.19 19.09 -38.94
N TYR A 28 -14.50 19.07 -37.65
CA TYR A 28 -15.44 19.91 -36.93
C TYR A 28 -14.66 20.69 -35.87
N PRO A 29 -15.04 21.94 -35.58
CA PRO A 29 -14.49 22.69 -34.46
C PRO A 29 -14.86 21.99 -33.14
N SER A 30 -13.86 21.65 -32.34
CA SER A 30 -14.03 21.12 -30.99
C SER A 30 -13.50 22.14 -29.98
N HIS A 31 -14.24 22.32 -28.88
CA HIS A 31 -13.85 23.20 -27.78
C HIS A 31 -13.62 22.35 -26.54
N VAL A 32 -12.56 22.65 -25.81
CA VAL A 32 -12.29 22.11 -24.47
C VAL A 32 -12.22 23.30 -23.52
N ALA A 33 -12.98 23.25 -22.44
CA ALA A 33 -12.95 24.24 -21.38
C ALA A 33 -12.43 23.58 -20.10
N ILE A 34 -11.47 24.23 -19.45
CA ILE A 34 -10.86 23.79 -18.20
C ILE A 34 -11.14 24.90 -17.19
N ASP A 35 -11.54 24.50 -15.99
CA ASP A 35 -11.78 25.41 -14.87
C ASP A 35 -11.34 24.73 -13.57
N ASN A 36 -11.03 25.53 -12.55
CA ASN A 36 -10.70 25.09 -11.19
C ASN A 36 -9.55 24.06 -11.09
N ILE A 37 -8.36 24.45 -11.58
CA ILE A 37 -7.13 23.66 -11.41
C ILE A 37 -6.60 23.84 -9.98
N ARG A 38 -6.38 22.74 -9.25
CA ARG A 38 -5.74 22.76 -7.93
C ARG A 38 -4.88 21.53 -7.71
N ALA A 39 -3.77 21.72 -6.99
CA ALA A 39 -3.03 20.62 -6.40
C ALA A 39 -3.81 20.08 -5.18
N ILE A 40 -4.02 18.78 -5.10
CA ILE A 40 -4.70 18.11 -3.98
C ILE A 40 -3.65 17.22 -3.32
N ASN A 41 -3.26 17.54 -2.10
CA ASN A 41 -2.26 16.79 -1.33
C ASN A 41 -0.87 16.67 -2.01
N CYS A 42 -0.59 17.40 -3.10
CA CYS A 42 0.73 17.38 -3.76
C CYS A 42 1.80 18.17 -2.98
N TYR A 43 1.36 19.05 -2.10
CA TYR A 43 2.20 19.63 -1.08
C TYR A 43 1.67 19.02 0.21
N HIS A 44 2.48 18.19 0.88
CA HIS A 44 2.27 17.99 2.31
C HIS A 44 2.14 19.41 2.86
N LYS A 45 0.97 19.75 3.42
CA LYS A 45 0.84 21.01 4.13
C LYS A 45 1.80 20.87 5.29
N ARG A 46 3.04 21.34 5.10
CA ARG A 46 4.08 21.41 6.12
C ARG A 46 3.53 22.35 7.17
N LYS A 47 2.76 21.80 8.12
CA LYS A 47 2.35 22.50 9.32
C LYS A 47 3.64 22.62 10.10
N THR A 48 4.31 23.75 9.92
CA THR A 48 5.44 24.16 10.73
C THR A 48 4.91 24.43 12.13
N THR A 49 4.89 23.43 12.98
CA THR A 49 4.43 23.54 14.37
C THR A 49 5.41 22.83 15.27
N THR A 50 5.96 23.54 16.26
CA THR A 50 6.88 22.98 17.26
C THR A 50 6.15 22.21 18.38
N ASP A 51 4.85 21.99 18.24
CA ASP A 51 4.01 21.35 19.26
C ASP A 51 3.20 20.23 18.59
N CYS A 52 3.85 19.08 18.45
CA CYS A 52 3.25 17.89 17.86
C CYS A 52 2.27 17.24 18.85
N THR A 53 1.18 16.69 18.34
CA THR A 53 0.27 15.92 19.20
C THR A 53 0.94 14.63 19.68
N PRO A 54 0.46 13.99 20.76
CA PRO A 54 1.03 12.72 21.24
C PRO A 54 0.98 11.55 20.24
N ARG A 55 0.22 11.69 19.15
CA ARG A 55 0.14 10.72 18.04
C ARG A 55 0.95 11.14 16.83
N GLN A 56 1.88 12.07 17.00
CA GLN A 56 2.77 12.55 15.95
C GLN A 56 4.22 12.43 16.42
N PHE A 57 5.07 12.10 15.46
CA PHE A 57 6.51 12.14 15.58
C PHE A 57 7.01 13.50 15.08
N GLN A 58 7.89 14.15 15.85
CA GLN A 58 8.50 15.40 15.45
C GLN A 58 9.85 15.09 14.81
N CYS A 59 10.08 15.53 13.57
CA CYS A 59 11.41 15.43 12.96
C CYS A 59 12.40 16.34 13.73
N ASP A 60 13.65 15.91 13.89
CA ASP A 60 14.64 16.65 14.66
C ASP A 60 15.05 17.97 13.98
N GLU A 61 15.37 17.91 12.69
CA GLU A 61 15.93 19.03 11.90
C GLU A 61 14.86 19.77 11.06
N ASP A 62 13.59 19.33 11.09
CA ASP A 62 12.46 19.97 10.39
C ASP A 62 11.30 20.20 11.39
N PRO A 63 10.68 21.40 11.47
CA PRO A 63 9.46 21.62 12.26
C PRO A 63 8.21 20.92 11.69
N VAL A 64 8.35 19.68 11.21
CA VAL A 64 7.28 18.84 10.67
C VAL A 64 6.89 17.79 11.71
N CYS A 65 5.59 17.66 11.92
CA CYS A 65 5.00 16.58 12.71
C CYS A 65 4.46 15.51 11.76
N VAL A 66 5.10 14.34 11.72
CA VAL A 66 4.67 13.15 10.98
C VAL A 66 3.62 12.40 11.81
N ASP A 67 2.53 11.93 11.21
CA ASP A 67 1.57 11.10 11.95
C ASP A 67 2.22 9.78 12.36
N ALA A 68 1.96 9.27 13.57
CA ALA A 68 2.54 8.02 14.03
C ALA A 68 2.28 6.85 13.07
N SER A 69 1.16 6.88 12.35
CA SER A 69 0.83 5.88 11.32
C SER A 69 1.68 5.98 10.05
N GLN A 70 2.38 7.08 9.81
CA GLN A 70 3.28 7.27 8.67
C GLN A 70 4.74 6.95 9.00
N VAL A 71 5.09 6.83 10.26
CA VAL A 71 6.45 6.45 10.66
C VAL A 71 6.69 4.96 10.39
N CYS A 72 7.89 4.61 9.93
CA CYS A 72 8.23 3.29 9.41
C CYS A 72 7.26 2.83 8.31
N ASP A 73 7.04 3.66 7.29
CA ASP A 73 6.19 3.35 6.15
C ASP A 73 6.90 3.29 4.78
N ILE A 74 8.23 3.35 4.79
CA ILE A 74 9.18 3.39 3.67
C ILE A 74 9.21 4.77 2.98
N THR A 75 8.23 5.64 3.23
CA THR A 75 8.19 6.98 2.65
C THR A 75 8.95 7.96 3.55
N GLU A 76 10.00 8.60 3.04
CA GLU A 76 10.71 9.65 3.78
C GLU A 76 9.81 10.90 3.95
N ASP A 77 9.18 11.07 5.11
CA ASP A 77 8.41 12.28 5.44
C ASP A 77 9.28 13.35 6.13
N CYS A 78 10.30 12.94 6.90
CA CYS A 78 11.29 13.83 7.50
C CYS A 78 12.45 14.16 6.53
N ILE A 79 13.16 15.25 6.82
CA ILE A 79 14.45 15.51 6.16
C ILE A 79 15.40 14.36 6.51
N ASP A 80 16.07 13.82 5.49
CA ASP A 80 16.97 12.66 5.60
C ASP A 80 16.30 11.34 6.05
N GLY A 81 14.97 11.26 6.05
CA GLY A 81 14.23 10.02 6.30
C GLY A 81 14.29 9.51 7.74
N GLU A 82 14.52 10.40 8.72
CA GLU A 82 14.64 10.03 10.14
C GLU A 82 13.45 9.20 10.66
N ASP A 83 12.24 9.46 10.14
CA ASP A 83 11.03 8.71 10.46
C ASP A 83 11.06 7.24 10.02
N GLU A 84 11.99 6.87 9.14
CA GLU A 84 12.24 5.48 8.74
C GLU A 84 13.35 4.79 9.55
N ASP A 85 13.98 5.51 10.50
CA ASP A 85 14.99 5.00 11.43
C ASP A 85 14.48 4.88 12.88
N GLN A 86 13.22 5.27 13.16
CA GLN A 86 12.62 5.28 14.50
C GLN A 86 12.18 3.90 15.00
N GLU A 87 13.16 3.06 15.36
CA GLU A 87 12.97 1.68 15.83
C GLU A 87 12.29 0.76 14.80
N CYS A 88 12.37 1.12 13.51
CA CYS A 88 11.83 0.33 12.41
C CYS A 88 12.54 -1.02 12.27
N ASP A 89 13.78 -1.13 12.76
CA ASP A 89 14.55 -2.37 12.88
C ASP A 89 13.89 -3.42 13.80
N LYS A 90 13.01 -2.98 14.71
CA LYS A 90 12.25 -3.87 15.59
C LYS A 90 10.99 -4.44 14.92
N ILE A 91 10.59 -3.90 13.77
CA ILE A 91 9.50 -4.47 12.96
C ILE A 91 10.03 -5.74 12.27
N PRO A 92 9.29 -6.86 12.29
CA PRO A 92 9.70 -8.05 11.55
C PRO A 92 9.94 -7.75 10.07
N GLU A 93 10.99 -8.30 9.46
CA GLU A 93 11.30 -8.11 8.01
C GLU A 93 10.10 -8.46 7.11
N SER A 94 9.27 -9.43 7.50
CA SER A 94 8.04 -9.79 6.78
C SER A 94 6.91 -8.75 6.85
N ALA A 95 7.00 -7.81 7.78
CA ALA A 95 6.09 -6.71 8.01
C ALA A 95 6.67 -5.35 7.57
N PHE A 96 7.87 -5.32 6.98
CA PHE A 96 8.49 -4.15 6.37
C PHE A 96 9.23 -4.59 5.10
N CYS A 97 8.48 -4.78 4.01
CA CYS A 97 8.95 -5.48 2.82
C CYS A 97 8.81 -4.64 1.55
N THR A 98 9.96 -4.18 1.04
CA THR A 98 10.14 -3.47 -0.25
C THR A 98 10.36 -4.42 -1.42
N PHE A 99 10.48 -5.73 -1.16
CA PHE A 99 10.93 -6.73 -2.13
C PHE A 99 12.32 -6.54 -2.73
N GLU A 100 13.11 -5.50 -2.40
CA GLU A 100 14.42 -5.22 -3.00
C GLU A 100 15.47 -6.33 -2.87
N LYS A 101 15.35 -7.14 -1.82
CA LYS A 101 16.28 -8.24 -1.53
C LYS A 101 15.67 -9.60 -1.88
N ASP A 102 14.48 -9.89 -1.37
CA ASP A 102 13.80 -11.16 -1.53
C ASP A 102 12.28 -11.02 -1.28
N MET A 103 11.57 -12.11 -0.95
CA MET A 103 10.13 -12.11 -0.70
C MET A 103 9.75 -11.78 0.76
N CYS A 104 10.72 -11.46 1.64
CA CYS A 104 10.54 -11.21 3.07
C CYS A 104 9.73 -12.31 3.79
N GLY A 105 9.89 -13.56 3.36
CA GLY A 105 9.14 -14.71 3.87
C GLY A 105 7.69 -14.84 3.36
N TRP A 106 7.20 -13.92 2.54
CA TRP A 106 5.92 -14.07 1.85
C TRP A 106 5.99 -15.23 0.85
N ASN A 107 4.90 -15.98 0.76
CA ASN A 107 4.81 -17.16 -0.10
C ASN A 107 3.66 -17.02 -1.11
N THR A 108 3.92 -17.40 -2.36
CA THR A 108 2.91 -17.40 -3.41
C THR A 108 2.29 -18.78 -3.57
N SER A 109 0.96 -18.83 -3.70
CA SER A 109 0.27 -20.03 -4.16
C SER A 109 0.23 -20.06 -5.69
N THR A 110 0.74 -21.15 -6.24
CA THR A 110 0.68 -21.43 -7.68
C THR A 110 -0.56 -22.26 -7.98
N SER A 111 -1.50 -21.70 -8.75
CA SER A 111 -2.68 -22.42 -9.25
C SER A 111 -2.86 -22.12 -10.72
N GLU A 112 -3.00 -23.15 -11.55
CA GLU A 112 -3.24 -23.00 -13.00
C GLU A 112 -2.23 -22.05 -13.69
N ASN A 113 -0.94 -22.16 -13.33
CA ASN A 113 0.15 -21.29 -13.79
C ASN A 113 -0.02 -19.79 -13.46
N SER A 114 -0.84 -19.48 -12.46
CA SER A 114 -1.00 -18.14 -11.90
C SER A 114 -0.17 -18.02 -10.62
N GLU A 115 0.66 -16.99 -10.53
CA GLU A 115 1.60 -16.77 -9.43
C GLU A 115 1.85 -15.27 -9.22
N TRP A 116 2.20 -14.89 -8.00
CA TRP A 116 2.85 -13.60 -7.75
C TRP A 116 4.33 -13.75 -8.05
N LEU A 117 4.85 -12.90 -8.93
CA LEU A 117 6.22 -12.95 -9.40
C LEU A 117 6.93 -11.65 -9.05
N ARG A 118 8.12 -11.75 -8.47
CA ARG A 118 9.03 -10.62 -8.29
C ARG A 118 9.63 -10.19 -9.62
N ARG A 119 9.56 -8.89 -9.93
CA ARG A 119 9.99 -8.31 -11.21
C ARG A 119 10.70 -6.98 -10.98
N SER A 120 11.65 -6.68 -11.85
CA SER A 120 12.25 -5.33 -11.97
C SER A 120 11.92 -4.73 -13.34
N GLY A 121 11.74 -3.42 -13.37
CA GLY A 121 11.50 -2.67 -14.60
C GLY A 121 10.24 -3.09 -15.34
N MET A 122 10.17 -2.78 -16.64
CA MET A 122 8.97 -3.00 -17.44
C MET A 122 8.73 -4.48 -17.76
N GLY A 123 7.47 -4.91 -17.66
CA GLY A 123 7.05 -6.27 -18.02
C GLY A 123 7.08 -6.59 -19.53
N PRO A 124 6.89 -7.86 -19.91
CA PRO A 124 6.81 -8.28 -21.32
C PRO A 124 5.71 -7.56 -22.10
N ASN A 125 4.61 -7.21 -21.42
CA ASN A 125 3.55 -6.36 -21.94
C ASN A 125 3.89 -4.90 -21.60
N ALA A 126 4.80 -4.30 -22.37
CA ALA A 126 5.34 -2.94 -22.22
C ALA A 126 4.30 -1.78 -22.21
N ARG A 127 3.01 -2.07 -22.10
CA ARG A 127 1.90 -1.12 -22.08
C ARG A 127 0.98 -1.26 -20.86
N THR A 128 1.15 -2.28 -20.03
CA THR A 128 0.24 -2.58 -18.93
C THR A 128 1.06 -3.12 -17.76
N GLY A 129 1.43 -2.26 -16.82
CA GLY A 129 2.26 -2.60 -15.67
C GLY A 129 3.28 -1.50 -15.37
N PRO A 130 3.76 -1.39 -14.12
CA PRO A 130 4.67 -0.31 -13.75
C PRO A 130 6.01 -0.46 -14.48
N SER A 131 6.51 0.66 -15.00
CA SER A 131 7.84 0.73 -15.62
C SER A 131 8.96 0.96 -14.59
N ILE A 132 8.59 1.49 -13.43
CA ILE A 132 9.45 1.83 -12.32
C ILE A 132 8.90 1.23 -11.03
N ASP A 133 9.82 0.81 -10.19
CA ASP A 133 9.59 0.39 -8.82
C ASP A 133 9.12 1.56 -7.93
N HIS A 134 8.33 1.29 -6.89
CA HIS A 134 7.90 2.35 -5.98
C HIS A 134 9.01 2.72 -5.00
N THR A 135 9.69 1.75 -4.39
CA THR A 135 10.78 2.01 -3.42
C THR A 135 11.88 2.90 -4.00
N LEU A 136 12.50 2.46 -5.10
CA LEU A 136 13.67 3.12 -5.68
C LEU A 136 13.33 4.16 -6.75
N GLN A 137 12.04 4.29 -7.10
CA GLN A 137 11.54 5.21 -8.13
C GLN A 137 12.26 5.08 -9.48
N ASN A 138 12.75 3.88 -9.80
CA ASN A 138 13.50 3.60 -11.02
C ASN A 138 13.27 2.16 -11.51
N SER A 139 13.79 1.82 -12.69
CA SER A 139 13.58 0.51 -13.31
C SER A 139 14.44 -0.62 -12.73
N THR A 140 15.37 -0.32 -11.81
CA THR A 140 16.24 -1.31 -11.17
C THR A 140 15.65 -1.89 -9.88
N GLY A 141 14.76 -1.15 -9.22
CA GLY A 141 13.98 -1.65 -8.10
C GLY A 141 13.02 -2.76 -8.50
N THR A 142 12.44 -3.40 -7.50
CA THR A 142 11.71 -4.66 -7.61
C THR A 142 10.39 -4.66 -6.87
N TYR A 143 9.36 -5.10 -7.57
CA TYR A 143 8.00 -5.18 -7.04
C TYR A 143 7.39 -6.55 -7.37
N LEU A 144 6.22 -6.86 -6.80
CA LEU A 144 5.48 -8.07 -7.15
C LEU A 144 4.40 -7.80 -8.20
N VAL A 145 4.30 -8.68 -9.18
CA VAL A 145 3.24 -8.65 -10.20
C VAL A 145 2.47 -9.97 -10.23
N ALA A 146 1.14 -9.87 -10.31
CA ALA A 146 0.28 -11.03 -10.51
C ALA A 146 0.38 -11.51 -11.96
N LYS A 147 1.11 -12.61 -12.17
CA LYS A 147 1.29 -13.23 -13.47
C LYS A 147 0.22 -14.29 -13.68
N PHE A 148 -0.42 -14.24 -14.85
CA PHE A 148 -1.41 -15.21 -15.28
C PHE A 148 -1.00 -15.80 -16.63
N PRO A 149 -1.43 -17.04 -16.95
CA PRO A 149 -1.17 -17.64 -18.25
C PRO A 149 -1.77 -16.80 -19.39
N PRO A 150 -1.15 -16.83 -20.59
CA PRO A 150 -1.70 -16.18 -21.77
C PRO A 150 -3.05 -16.80 -22.17
N GLY A 151 -3.93 -15.97 -22.74
CA GLY A 151 -5.28 -16.39 -23.15
C GLY A 151 -6.41 -15.72 -22.36
N ARG A 152 -7.66 -16.09 -22.71
CA ARG A 152 -8.89 -15.55 -22.13
C ARG A 152 -9.36 -16.35 -20.92
N SER A 153 -8.50 -16.49 -19.92
CA SER A 153 -8.83 -17.19 -18.67
C SER A 153 -9.31 -16.19 -17.62
N PHE A 154 -10.52 -15.68 -17.80
CA PHE A 154 -11.16 -14.78 -16.84
C PHE A 154 -11.37 -15.48 -15.48
N GLY A 155 -11.13 -14.75 -14.38
CA GLY A 155 -11.40 -15.25 -13.04
C GLY A 155 -10.29 -16.12 -12.42
N LEU A 156 -9.21 -16.41 -13.15
CA LEU A 156 -8.01 -17.01 -12.55
C LEU A 156 -7.52 -16.16 -11.38
N GLN A 157 -7.00 -16.81 -10.35
CA GLN A 157 -6.53 -16.14 -9.15
C GLN A 157 -5.16 -16.65 -8.71
N THR A 158 -4.40 -15.77 -8.08
CA THR A 158 -3.18 -16.12 -7.34
C THR A 158 -3.17 -15.40 -6.00
N THR A 159 -2.62 -16.06 -4.98
CA THR A 159 -2.59 -15.55 -3.61
C THR A 159 -1.15 -15.42 -3.14
N LEU A 160 -0.81 -14.27 -2.57
CA LEU A 160 0.41 -14.06 -1.81
C LEU A 160 0.04 -14.09 -0.34
N THR A 161 0.69 -14.94 0.46
CA THR A 161 0.38 -15.16 1.87
C THR A 161 1.58 -14.78 2.73
N SER A 162 1.35 -13.99 3.78
CA SER A 162 2.39 -13.60 4.72
C SER A 162 2.83 -14.77 5.62
N PRO A 163 3.98 -14.66 6.29
CA PRO A 163 4.22 -15.38 7.54
C PRO A 163 3.13 -15.12 8.57
N ARG A 164 3.09 -15.94 9.62
CA ARG A 164 2.12 -15.79 10.70
C ARG A 164 2.54 -14.65 11.64
N PHE A 165 1.66 -13.67 11.82
CA PHE A 165 1.83 -12.57 12.77
C PHE A 165 1.09 -12.87 14.08
N MET A 166 1.59 -12.33 15.18
CA MET A 166 0.92 -12.34 16.48
C MET A 166 -0.15 -11.25 16.53
N PRO A 167 -1.24 -11.42 17.31
CA PRO A 167 -2.26 -10.39 17.44
C PRO A 167 -1.66 -9.08 17.98
N PRO A 168 -2.15 -7.91 17.54
CA PRO A 168 -1.72 -6.64 18.09
C PRO A 168 -1.96 -6.56 19.61
N PRO A 169 -1.21 -5.75 20.36
CA PRO A 169 -1.41 -5.62 21.80
C PRO A 169 -2.79 -5.06 22.17
N TYR A 170 -3.14 -5.15 23.46
CA TYR A 170 -4.50 -4.90 23.97
C TYR A 170 -5.07 -3.53 23.61
N TYR A 171 -4.25 -2.47 23.60
CA TYR A 171 -4.69 -1.12 23.27
C TYR A 171 -5.42 -1.03 21.93
N HIS A 172 -5.05 -1.87 20.95
CA HIS A 172 -5.64 -1.82 19.61
C HIS A 172 -7.15 -2.11 19.64
N ARG A 173 -7.60 -2.96 20.58
CA ARG A 173 -9.02 -3.30 20.77
C ARG A 173 -9.70 -2.55 21.93
N ASN A 174 -8.93 -1.79 22.72
CA ASN A 174 -9.47 -1.03 23.84
C ASN A 174 -9.99 0.33 23.36
N VAL A 175 -11.31 0.49 23.32
CA VAL A 175 -11.98 1.74 22.89
C VAL A 175 -11.64 2.97 23.74
N HIS A 176 -11.07 2.77 24.92
CA HIS A 176 -10.64 3.85 25.82
C HIS A 176 -9.16 4.21 25.67
N SER A 177 -8.39 3.44 24.92
CA SER A 177 -6.97 3.73 24.68
C SER A 177 -6.80 4.84 23.64
N ALA A 178 -5.78 5.69 23.83
CA ALA A 178 -5.35 6.64 22.80
C ALA A 178 -4.89 5.94 21.50
N PHE A 179 -4.51 4.66 21.60
CA PHE A 179 -4.02 3.82 20.51
C PHE A 179 -5.07 2.82 20.02
N TYR A 180 -6.36 3.04 20.34
CA TYR A 180 -7.45 2.28 19.75
C TYR A 180 -7.37 2.27 18.22
N ASN A 181 -7.49 1.08 17.62
CA ASN A 181 -7.49 0.90 16.17
C ASN A 181 -6.22 1.45 15.47
N SER A 182 -5.05 1.43 16.13
CA SER A 182 -3.79 1.97 15.61
C SER A 182 -3.02 1.07 14.65
N CYS A 183 -3.06 -0.25 14.85
CA CYS A 183 -2.38 -1.20 13.95
C CYS A 183 -2.94 -1.16 12.52
N GLN A 184 -2.07 -0.84 11.57
CA GLN A 184 -2.44 -0.64 10.17
C GLN A 184 -1.57 -1.48 9.24
N VAL A 185 -2.19 -2.08 8.22
CA VAL A 185 -1.52 -2.66 7.06
C VAL A 185 -1.49 -1.63 5.94
N ARG A 186 -0.30 -1.35 5.42
CA ARG A 186 -0.08 -0.41 4.32
C ARG A 186 0.67 -1.11 3.19
N PHE A 187 0.40 -0.67 1.97
CA PHE A 187 1.07 -1.16 0.77
C PHE A 187 0.83 -0.22 -0.39
N PHE A 188 1.73 -0.26 -1.37
CA PHE A 188 1.53 0.38 -2.65
C PHE A 188 1.02 -0.63 -3.68
N PHE A 189 0.15 -0.17 -4.57
CA PHE A 189 -0.39 -1.01 -5.64
C PHE A 189 -0.49 -0.25 -6.96
N HIS A 190 -0.31 -0.97 -8.06
CA HIS A 190 -0.45 -0.47 -9.42
C HIS A 190 -1.40 -1.38 -10.20
N LYS A 191 -2.36 -0.78 -10.92
CA LYS A 191 -3.43 -1.51 -11.62
C LYS A 191 -3.75 -0.80 -12.92
N PHE A 192 -3.08 -1.18 -14.01
CA PHE A 192 -3.20 -0.49 -15.29
C PHE A 192 -3.47 -1.45 -16.46
N GLY A 193 -4.31 -1.00 -17.38
CA GLY A 193 -4.63 -1.70 -18.62
C GLY A 193 -6.12 -1.72 -18.95
N ASN A 194 -6.48 -2.49 -19.97
CA ASN A 194 -7.87 -2.67 -20.36
C ASN A 194 -8.46 -3.89 -19.63
N GLY A 195 -9.67 -3.77 -19.09
CA GLY A 195 -10.34 -4.88 -18.41
C GLY A 195 -9.56 -5.42 -17.21
N VAL A 196 -8.94 -4.51 -16.44
CA VAL A 196 -8.17 -4.83 -15.23
C VAL A 196 -9.05 -5.58 -14.24
N GLY A 197 -8.50 -6.65 -13.69
CA GLY A 197 -9.16 -7.46 -12.69
C GLY A 197 -9.21 -6.82 -11.30
N GLU A 198 -9.22 -7.68 -10.31
CA GLU A 198 -9.45 -7.31 -8.91
C GLU A 198 -8.23 -7.60 -8.06
N LEU A 199 -7.94 -6.70 -7.11
CA LEU A 199 -6.99 -6.93 -6.03
C LEU A 199 -7.74 -6.84 -4.70
N ARG A 200 -7.55 -7.84 -3.84
CA ARG A 200 -8.11 -7.88 -2.48
C ARG A 200 -7.03 -8.16 -1.45
N LEU A 201 -7.25 -7.65 -0.25
CA LEU A 201 -6.48 -7.99 0.95
C LEU A 201 -7.42 -8.66 1.95
N TYR A 202 -7.00 -9.83 2.45
CA TYR A 202 -7.68 -10.60 3.48
C TYR A 202 -6.80 -10.78 4.71
N SER A 203 -7.43 -10.94 5.87
CA SER A 203 -6.82 -11.50 7.06
C SER A 203 -7.39 -12.87 7.37
N LEU A 204 -6.54 -13.81 7.74
CA LEU A 204 -6.92 -15.17 8.15
C LEU A 204 -6.47 -15.38 9.59
N GLU A 205 -7.39 -15.21 10.53
CA GLU A 205 -7.15 -15.47 11.95
C GLU A 205 -7.21 -16.98 12.21
N SER A 206 -6.15 -17.53 12.81
CA SER A 206 -6.05 -18.96 13.11
C SER A 206 -7.01 -19.34 14.23
N VAL A 207 -7.96 -20.22 13.93
CA VAL A 207 -8.88 -20.78 14.93
C VAL A 207 -8.45 -22.22 15.24
N GLN A 208 -8.71 -22.69 16.46
CA GLN A 208 -8.40 -24.08 16.82
C GLN A 208 -9.30 -25.05 16.04
N PRO A 209 -8.77 -26.21 15.57
CA PRO A 209 -9.59 -27.28 15.03
C PRO A 209 -10.71 -27.68 16.01
N PRO A 210 -11.94 -27.96 15.56
CA PRO A 210 -12.36 -28.27 14.19
C PRO A 210 -12.78 -27.04 13.35
N TYR A 211 -12.60 -25.82 13.85
CA TYR A 211 -13.06 -24.63 13.16
C TYR A 211 -12.07 -24.20 12.08
N ASN A 212 -12.60 -23.75 10.94
CA ASN A 212 -11.81 -23.13 9.89
C ASN A 212 -11.29 -21.77 10.36
N ASN A 213 -10.15 -21.33 9.80
CA ASN A 213 -9.64 -19.98 10.01
C ASN A 213 -10.73 -18.95 9.68
N LYS A 214 -10.81 -17.92 10.51
CA LYS A 214 -11.74 -16.81 10.29
C LYS A 214 -11.12 -15.89 9.25
N GLU A 215 -11.63 -15.96 8.03
CA GLU A 215 -11.26 -15.07 6.93
C GLU A 215 -12.11 -13.80 6.97
N VAL A 216 -11.45 -12.65 6.90
CA VAL A 216 -12.11 -11.33 6.81
C VAL A 216 -11.46 -10.55 5.68
N GLU A 217 -12.27 -9.98 4.80
CA GLU A 217 -11.79 -9.07 3.77
C GLU A 217 -11.52 -7.69 4.38
N LEU A 218 -10.28 -7.22 4.25
CA LEU A 218 -9.83 -5.94 4.78
C LEU A 218 -10.00 -4.83 3.75
N TRP A 219 -9.70 -5.12 2.49
CA TRP A 219 -9.70 -4.12 1.43
C TRP A 219 -9.88 -4.74 0.05
N ARG A 220 -10.41 -3.93 -0.89
CA ARG A 220 -10.61 -4.32 -2.28
C ARG A 220 -10.44 -3.15 -3.24
N SER A 221 -9.97 -3.44 -4.45
CA SER A 221 -9.89 -2.47 -5.55
C SER A 221 -10.24 -3.10 -6.89
N TYR A 222 -11.18 -2.46 -7.60
CA TYR A 222 -11.66 -2.84 -8.92
C TYR A 222 -11.15 -1.90 -10.01
N GLY A 223 -11.13 -2.43 -11.24
CA GLY A 223 -10.91 -1.65 -12.44
C GLY A 223 -9.49 -1.09 -12.57
N ASN A 224 -9.32 -0.28 -13.61
CA ASN A 224 -8.10 0.44 -13.93
C ASN A 224 -7.95 1.67 -13.02
N LYS A 225 -6.74 1.89 -12.51
CA LYS A 225 -6.36 2.97 -11.60
C LYS A 225 -5.36 3.97 -12.21
N GLY A 226 -5.05 3.82 -13.49
CA GLY A 226 -4.05 4.60 -14.19
C GLY A 226 -2.65 3.99 -14.08
N ASP A 227 -1.72 4.54 -14.85
CA ASP A 227 -0.32 4.14 -14.85
C ASP A 227 0.44 4.86 -13.73
N THR A 228 0.12 4.52 -12.49
CA THR A 228 0.63 5.18 -11.30
C THR A 228 0.50 4.27 -10.09
N TRP A 229 1.42 4.41 -9.14
CA TRP A 229 1.34 3.74 -7.85
C TRP A 229 0.32 4.44 -6.94
N TRP A 230 -0.45 3.65 -6.20
CA TRP A 230 -1.43 4.11 -5.22
C TRP A 230 -1.14 3.50 -3.85
N LYS A 231 -1.16 4.32 -2.80
CA LYS A 231 -1.05 3.86 -1.40
C LYS A 231 -2.42 3.37 -0.90
N ALA A 232 -2.43 2.21 -0.26
CA ALA A 232 -3.54 1.71 0.52
C ALA A 232 -3.09 1.60 1.99
N ALA A 233 -3.99 1.97 2.90
CA ALA A 233 -3.74 1.96 4.34
C ALA A 233 -5.03 1.48 5.03
N VAL A 234 -4.94 0.36 5.76
CA VAL A 234 -6.11 -0.37 6.24
C VAL A 234 -5.88 -0.80 7.68
N ASN A 235 -6.74 -0.36 8.59
CA ASN A 235 -6.62 -0.73 9.98
C ASN A 235 -7.06 -2.19 10.18
N LEU A 236 -6.30 -2.94 10.98
CA LEU A 236 -6.70 -4.32 11.27
C LEU A 236 -7.96 -4.33 12.14
N PRO A 237 -8.88 -5.29 11.91
CA PRO A 237 -9.95 -5.56 12.86
C PRO A 237 -9.38 -6.20 14.12
N ASN A 238 -10.21 -6.32 15.16
CA ASN A 238 -9.83 -6.95 16.42
C ASN A 238 -9.35 -8.40 16.20
N MET A 239 -8.02 -8.58 16.16
CA MET A 239 -7.35 -9.87 16.14
C MET A 239 -7.04 -10.32 17.57
N THR A 240 -7.44 -11.54 17.90
CA THR A 240 -7.23 -12.17 19.22
C THR A 240 -6.32 -13.40 19.14
N LYS A 241 -6.14 -13.95 17.95
CA LYS A 241 -5.23 -15.06 17.65
C LYS A 241 -4.22 -14.63 16.59
N SER A 242 -3.22 -15.47 16.40
CA SER A 242 -2.26 -15.29 15.32
C SER A 242 -2.95 -15.30 13.96
N TYR A 243 -2.52 -14.46 13.04
CA TYR A 243 -3.16 -14.30 11.73
C TYR A 243 -2.14 -14.29 10.60
N GLN A 244 -2.63 -14.44 9.37
CA GLN A 244 -1.87 -14.20 8.14
C GLN A 244 -2.61 -13.19 7.28
N LEU A 245 -1.87 -12.46 6.46
CA LEU A 245 -2.41 -11.57 5.44
C LEU A 245 -2.34 -12.25 4.07
N GLN A 246 -3.36 -12.03 3.25
CA GLN A 246 -3.44 -12.58 1.90
C GLN A 246 -3.79 -11.51 0.87
N PHE A 247 -2.87 -11.28 -0.06
CA PHE A 247 -3.14 -10.50 -1.27
C PHE A 247 -3.63 -11.43 -2.37
N VAL A 248 -4.86 -11.25 -2.80
CA VAL A 248 -5.49 -12.05 -3.84
C VAL A 248 -5.69 -11.19 -5.07
N ALA A 249 -4.98 -11.53 -6.15
CA ALA A 249 -5.19 -10.94 -7.46
C ALA A 249 -6.05 -11.88 -8.31
N ARG A 250 -7.06 -11.31 -8.98
CA ARG A 250 -7.93 -12.03 -9.93
C ARG A 250 -7.82 -11.42 -11.31
N ARG A 251 -7.65 -12.27 -12.32
CA ARG A 251 -7.54 -11.86 -13.72
C ARG A 251 -8.87 -11.33 -14.26
N GLY A 252 -8.80 -10.13 -14.85
CA GLY A 252 -9.91 -9.54 -15.59
C GLY A 252 -10.01 -10.06 -17.03
N VAL A 253 -10.83 -9.40 -17.85
CA VAL A 253 -11.12 -9.84 -19.24
C VAL A 253 -10.13 -9.32 -20.27
N GLY A 254 -9.32 -8.32 -19.93
CA GLY A 254 -8.42 -7.66 -20.88
C GLY A 254 -6.95 -7.70 -20.46
N ASN A 255 -6.11 -7.10 -21.29
CA ASN A 255 -4.68 -6.99 -21.04
C ASN A 255 -4.44 -5.94 -19.96
N SER A 256 -3.95 -6.40 -18.82
CA SER A 256 -3.73 -5.60 -17.63
C SER A 256 -2.73 -6.31 -16.72
N ASP A 257 -1.97 -5.52 -15.97
CA ASP A 257 -1.13 -6.01 -14.89
C ASP A 257 -1.65 -5.45 -13.56
N ILE A 258 -1.48 -6.25 -12.51
CA ILE A 258 -1.73 -5.88 -11.12
C ILE A 258 -0.39 -6.09 -10.41
N ALA A 259 0.12 -5.03 -9.81
CA ALA A 259 1.35 -5.06 -9.04
C ALA A 259 1.12 -4.52 -7.63
N ILE A 260 1.94 -4.99 -6.70
CA ILE A 260 2.02 -4.48 -5.33
C ILE A 260 3.48 -4.30 -4.96
N ASP A 261 3.72 -3.38 -4.03
CA ASP A 261 5.04 -3.03 -3.53
C ASP A 261 4.92 -2.50 -2.09
N ASP A 262 6.05 -2.37 -1.40
CA ASP A 262 6.17 -1.66 -0.11
C ASP A 262 5.13 -2.05 0.95
N ILE A 263 5.08 -3.34 1.29
CA ILE A 263 4.15 -3.84 2.31
C ILE A 263 4.70 -3.56 3.70
N THR A 264 3.97 -2.74 4.47
CA THR A 264 4.33 -2.39 5.84
C THR A 264 3.18 -2.63 6.82
N LEU A 265 3.49 -3.09 8.03
CA LEU A 265 2.59 -3.00 9.18
C LEU A 265 3.12 -1.91 10.11
N SER A 266 2.21 -1.09 10.65
CA SER A 266 2.58 0.00 11.53
C SER A 266 3.24 -0.51 12.82
N ARG A 267 4.08 0.34 13.43
CA ARG A 267 4.78 0.06 14.69
C ARG A 267 3.86 -0.41 15.82
N GLU A 268 2.65 0.13 15.86
CA GLU A 268 1.62 -0.20 16.84
C GLU A 268 1.01 -1.60 16.62
N CYS A 269 1.31 -2.29 15.53
CA CYS A 269 1.02 -3.72 15.43
C CYS A 269 1.91 -4.57 16.34
N PHE A 270 3.05 -4.03 16.78
CA PHE A 270 4.10 -4.75 17.52
C PHE A 270 4.39 -4.17 18.91
N GLY A 271 3.61 -3.18 19.37
CA GLY A 271 3.85 -2.51 20.66
C GLY A 271 4.98 -1.48 20.64
N ILE A 272 5.47 -1.11 19.46
CA ILE A 272 6.57 -0.15 19.31
C ILE A 272 5.99 1.27 19.34
N GLY A 273 6.62 2.18 20.08
CA GLY A 273 6.15 3.56 20.24
C GLY A 273 4.89 3.71 21.11
N VAL A 274 4.45 2.65 21.80
CA VAL A 274 3.28 2.68 22.69
C VAL A 274 3.71 2.48 24.16
N PRO A 275 3.25 3.32 25.10
CA PRO A 275 3.53 3.16 26.53
C PRO A 275 3.09 1.79 27.09
N GLU A 276 3.89 1.21 28.00
CA GLU A 276 3.62 -0.13 28.56
C GLU A 276 2.26 -0.23 29.27
N ASN A 277 1.80 0.84 29.92
CA ASN A 277 0.53 0.89 30.64
C ASN A 277 -0.70 0.76 29.71
N GLU A 278 -0.58 1.10 28.43
CA GLU A 278 -1.65 0.92 27.43
C GLU A 278 -1.74 -0.54 26.95
N SER A 279 -0.64 -1.30 27.07
CA SER A 279 -0.53 -2.68 26.58
C SER A 279 -1.08 -3.73 27.55
N ILE A 280 -1.33 -3.35 28.80
CA ILE A 280 -1.79 -4.25 29.87
C ILE A 280 -3.28 -4.56 29.68
N ILE A 281 -3.63 -5.84 29.71
CA ILE A 281 -5.02 -6.29 29.81
C ILE A 281 -5.46 -6.00 31.26
N PRO A 282 -6.53 -5.23 31.50
CA PRO A 282 -7.05 -5.06 32.86
C PRO A 282 -7.28 -6.43 33.48
N ASP A 283 -6.79 -6.66 34.70
CA ASP A 283 -6.99 -7.92 35.41
C ASP A 283 -8.49 -8.32 35.37
N GLU A 284 -8.79 -9.46 34.76
CA GLU A 284 -10.12 -10.10 34.81
C GLU A 284 -10.41 -10.72 36.18
#